data_AF-A0A8X8W5B6-F1
#
_entry.id   AF-A0A8X8W5B6-F1
#
_cell.length_a   1.000
_cell.length_b   1.000
_cell.length_c   1.000
_cell.angle_alpha   90.00
_cell.angle_beta   90.00
_cell.angle_gamma   90.00
#
_symmetry.space_group_name_H-M   'P 1'
#
loop_
_entity.id
_entity.type
_entity.pdbx_description
1 polymer ?
#
loop_
_entity_poly.entity_id
_entity_poly.type
_entity_poly.pdbx_seq_one_letter_code
_entity_poly.pdbx_strand_id
1 'polypeptide(L)'
;MGRKKKGSDSAPGSRPRGSMTLKEESTGKKHGNVNAKTMCKIDHLKDLALWAASVPSLGAFFGERLSATNEALGLGGDPSIFVCERCESILQPGNNCSVRIEKNNKLKGRHRRKRSKATVQNNIV
;
A
#
# COMPACT_ATOMS: atom_id res chain seq x y z
N MET A 1 -47.73 -1.19 -49.89
CA MET A 1 -46.38 -1.07 -49.31
C MET A 1 -46.19 0.41 -48.95
N GLY A 2 -46.68 0.93 -47.80
CA GLY A 2 -46.07 0.84 -46.46
C GLY A 2 -44.69 1.50 -46.46
N ARG A 3 -44.30 2.53 -45.70
CA ARG A 3 -44.63 3.12 -44.37
C ARG A 3 -43.81 4.44 -44.29
N LYS A 4 -43.92 5.42 -43.39
CA LYS A 4 -44.88 5.91 -42.38
C LYS A 4 -44.16 7.11 -41.71
N LYS A 5 -44.76 8.32 -41.70
CA LYS A 5 -44.33 9.46 -40.87
C LYS A 5 -44.77 9.25 -39.41
N LYS A 6 -43.93 9.62 -38.45
CA LYS A 6 -44.23 10.04 -37.05
C LYS A 6 -42.90 10.51 -36.44
N GLY A 7 -42.70 11.73 -35.92
CA GLY A 7 -43.45 12.43 -34.86
C GLY A 7 -43.09 11.79 -33.50
N SER A 8 -42.76 12.47 -32.41
CA SER A 8 -42.51 13.87 -32.03
C SER A 8 -41.88 13.84 -30.61
N ASP A 9 -41.29 14.97 -30.19
CA ASP A 9 -41.09 15.46 -28.82
C ASP A 9 -40.26 14.69 -27.77
N SER A 10 -39.23 15.36 -27.22
CA SER A 10 -39.13 15.84 -25.81
C SER A 10 -37.68 15.94 -25.30
N ALA A 11 -37.30 17.13 -24.83
CA ALA A 11 -36.13 17.40 -23.99
C ALA A 11 -36.56 17.36 -22.50
N PRO A 12 -35.70 17.64 -21.48
CA PRO A 12 -34.25 17.51 -21.32
C PRO A 12 -33.89 16.57 -20.13
N GLY A 13 -32.74 15.89 -20.17
CA GLY A 13 -32.30 14.99 -19.09
C GLY A 13 -30.86 15.26 -18.66
N SER A 14 -30.71 15.79 -17.45
CA SER A 14 -29.46 16.09 -16.75
C SER A 14 -28.46 14.92 -16.73
N ARG A 15 -27.24 15.14 -17.24
CA ARG A 15 -26.08 14.25 -16.99
C ARG A 15 -25.11 14.94 -16.02
N PRO A 16 -24.70 14.29 -14.92
CA PRO A 16 -23.63 14.82 -14.09
C PRO A 16 -22.32 14.76 -14.87
N ARG A 17 -21.59 15.88 -14.88
CA ARG A 17 -20.18 15.94 -15.29
C ARG A 17 -19.36 15.13 -14.29
N GLY A 18 -19.09 13.88 -14.62
CA GLY A 18 -18.04 13.11 -13.98
C GLY A 18 -16.69 13.68 -14.40
N SER A 19 -16.06 14.39 -13.49
CA SER A 19 -14.70 14.91 -13.61
C SER A 19 -13.74 13.80 -14.01
N MET A 20 -12.90 14.10 -15.00
CA MET A 20 -11.71 13.32 -15.36
C MET A 20 -10.79 13.17 -14.16
N THR A 21 -10.39 11.93 -13.85
CA THR A 21 -8.99 11.55 -13.64
C THR A 21 -8.80 10.11 -14.09
N LEU A 22 -8.54 9.90 -15.38
CA LEU A 22 -7.94 8.65 -15.85
C LEU A 22 -6.47 8.70 -15.43
N LYS A 23 -6.14 8.04 -14.32
CA LYS A 23 -4.74 7.78 -13.96
C LYS A 23 -4.31 6.59 -14.83
N GLU A 24 -3.67 6.90 -15.95
CA GLU A 24 -3.02 5.91 -16.79
C GLU A 24 -1.86 5.31 -15.99
N GLU A 25 -2.09 4.14 -15.40
CA GLU A 25 -1.01 3.29 -14.92
C GLU A 25 -0.35 2.69 -16.15
N SER A 26 0.61 3.39 -16.73
CA SER A 26 1.54 2.77 -17.67
C SER A 26 2.41 1.80 -16.86
N THR A 27 1.94 0.56 -16.74
CA THR A 27 2.70 -0.60 -16.25
C THR A 27 3.78 -0.95 -17.28
N GLY A 28 4.71 -0.02 -17.50
CA GLY A 28 5.96 -0.25 -18.21
C GLY A 28 7.05 -0.04 -17.19
N LYS A 29 7.59 -1.12 -16.63
CA LYS A 29 8.86 -1.10 -15.91
C LYS A 29 9.96 -0.70 -16.89
N LYS A 30 10.00 0.58 -17.26
CA LYS A 30 11.18 1.21 -17.81
C LYS A 30 12.07 1.40 -16.60
N HIS A 31 12.85 0.37 -16.27
CA HIS A 31 14.16 0.65 -15.71
C HIS A 31 14.80 1.55 -16.76
N GLY A 32 14.69 2.87 -16.58
CA GLY A 32 15.44 3.82 -17.39
C GLY A 32 16.88 3.34 -17.37
N ASN A 33 17.61 3.49 -18.47
CA ASN A 33 19.02 3.16 -18.50
C ASN A 33 19.76 4.04 -17.47
N VAL A 34 19.77 3.63 -16.21
CA VAL A 34 20.38 4.35 -15.11
C VAL A 34 21.86 4.01 -15.16
N ASN A 35 22.69 5.04 -15.31
CA ASN A 35 24.13 4.91 -15.41
C ASN A 35 24.69 4.09 -14.21
N ALA A 36 25.70 3.26 -14.44
CA ALA A 36 26.40 2.53 -13.39
C ALA A 36 26.90 3.45 -12.26
N LYS A 37 27.33 4.68 -12.59
CA LYS A 37 27.71 5.69 -11.58
C LYS A 37 26.55 6.11 -10.69
N THR A 38 25.34 6.22 -11.23
CA THR A 38 24.14 6.55 -10.45
C THR A 38 23.68 5.37 -9.60
N MET A 39 23.79 4.14 -10.09
CA MET A 39 23.56 2.93 -9.29
C MET A 39 24.51 2.87 -8.08
N CYS A 40 25.81 3.07 -8.31
CA CYS A 40 26.80 3.10 -7.24
C CYS A 40 26.51 4.17 -6.17
N LYS A 41 25.97 5.34 -6.57
CA LYS A 41 25.51 6.36 -5.62
C LYS A 41 24.31 5.90 -4.78
N ILE A 42 23.37 5.18 -5.38
CA ILE A 42 22.21 4.63 -4.68
C ILE A 42 22.66 3.58 -3.67
N ASP A 43 23.54 2.66 -4.08
CA ASP A 43 24.10 1.65 -3.18
C ASP A 43 24.81 2.29 -2.00
N HIS A 44 25.62 3.32 -2.26
CA HIS A 44 26.29 4.06 -1.19
C HIS A 44 25.31 4.76 -0.24
N LEU A 45 24.24 5.38 -0.76
CA LEU A 45 23.20 5.99 0.07
C LEU A 45 22.48 4.96 0.93
N LYS A 46 22.24 3.76 0.37
CA LYS A 46 21.64 2.64 1.10
C LYS A 46 22.54 2.18 2.24
N ASP A 47 23.85 2.04 2.00
CA ASP A 47 24.80 1.66 3.04
C ASP A 47 24.88 2.70 4.17
N LEU A 48 24.88 3.99 3.81
CA LEU A 48 24.83 5.08 4.79
C LEU A 48 23.54 5.05 5.61
N ALA A 49 22.39 4.84 4.97
CA ALA A 49 21.10 4.73 5.65
C ALA A 49 21.05 3.52 6.60
N LEU A 50 21.62 2.37 6.20
CA LEU A 50 21.74 1.18 7.03
C LEU A 50 22.65 1.39 8.23
N TRP A 51 23.81 2.02 8.04
CA TRP A 51 24.74 2.34 9.11
C TRP A 51 24.13 3.35 10.10
N ALA A 52 23.43 4.35 9.60
CA ALA A 52 22.80 5.39 10.39
C ALA A 52 21.47 4.96 11.04
N ALA A 53 20.99 3.73 10.81
CA ALA A 53 19.69 3.27 11.27
C ALA A 53 19.52 3.32 12.81
N SER A 54 20.62 3.24 13.57
CA SER A 54 20.64 3.36 15.03
C SER A 54 20.52 4.80 15.54
N VAL A 55 20.76 5.80 14.69
CA VAL A 55 20.65 7.22 15.04
C VAL A 55 19.44 7.83 14.31
N PRO A 56 18.29 8.05 14.98
CA PRO A 56 17.03 8.36 14.30
C PRO A 56 17.08 9.54 13.33
N SER A 57 17.77 10.63 13.69
CA SER A 57 17.87 11.82 12.83
C SER A 57 18.68 11.57 11.55
N LEU A 58 19.82 10.87 11.67
CA LEU A 58 20.65 10.51 10.52
C LEU A 58 19.98 9.42 9.66
N GLY A 59 19.36 8.43 10.29
CA GLY A 59 18.61 7.38 9.60
C GLY A 59 17.44 7.94 8.79
N ALA A 60 16.70 8.90 9.34
CA ALA A 60 15.64 9.60 8.62
C ALA A 60 16.20 10.43 7.44
N PHE A 61 17.28 11.19 7.67
CA PHE A 61 17.91 12.01 6.64
C PHE A 61 18.40 11.18 5.44
N PHE A 62 19.14 10.10 5.68
CA PHE A 62 19.63 9.25 4.59
C PHE A 62 18.52 8.41 3.96
N GLY A 63 17.52 8.01 4.75
CA GLY A 63 16.32 7.35 4.27
C GLY A 63 15.54 8.20 3.27
N GLU A 64 15.26 9.45 3.63
CA GLU A 64 14.62 10.44 2.75
C GLU A 64 15.43 10.67 1.48
N ARG A 65 16.76 10.82 1.63
CA ARG A 65 17.63 11.04 0.48
C ARG A 65 17.63 9.87 -0.50
N LEU A 66 17.62 8.63 0.01
CA LEU A 66 17.54 7.42 -0.78
C LEU A 66 16.18 7.34 -1.51
N SER A 67 15.09 7.58 -0.79
CA SER A 67 13.72 7.60 -1.31
C SER A 67 13.55 8.61 -2.46
N ALA A 68 13.92 9.88 -2.22
CA ALA A 68 13.86 10.94 -3.22
C ALA A 68 14.73 10.65 -4.45
N THR A 69 15.90 10.03 -4.26
CA THR A 69 16.78 9.65 -5.39
C THR A 69 16.16 8.54 -6.23
N ASN A 70 15.54 7.53 -5.59
CA ASN A 70 14.86 6.45 -6.28
C ASN A 70 13.63 6.96 -7.03
N GLU A 71 12.81 7.81 -6.40
CA GLU A 71 11.63 8.42 -7.03
C GLU A 71 12.03 9.25 -8.26
N ALA A 72 13.04 10.11 -8.13
CA ALA A 72 13.53 10.94 -9.24
C ALA A 72 14.05 10.11 -10.43
N LEU A 73 14.55 8.90 -10.18
CA LEU A 73 15.04 7.98 -11.19
C LEU A 73 13.96 6.99 -11.68
N GLY A 74 12.74 7.06 -11.12
CA GLY A 74 11.66 6.12 -11.42
C GLY A 74 11.98 4.68 -11.00
N LEU A 75 12.84 4.50 -10.01
CA LEU A 75 13.26 3.20 -9.51
C LEU A 75 12.35 2.73 -8.39
N GLY A 76 12.03 1.43 -8.41
CA GLY A 76 11.38 0.79 -7.27
C GLY A 76 12.34 0.70 -6.09
N GLY A 77 11.79 0.81 -4.87
CA GLY A 77 12.54 0.50 -3.66
C GLY A 77 13.05 -0.94 -3.66
N ASP A 78 14.20 -1.16 -3.03
CA ASP A 78 14.76 -2.50 -2.89
C ASP A 78 13.84 -3.37 -2.01
N PRO A 79 13.34 -4.52 -2.51
CA PRO A 79 12.41 -5.36 -1.77
C PRO A 79 13.02 -6.02 -0.52
N SER A 80 14.35 -6.01 -0.38
CA SER A 80 15.05 -6.56 0.78
C SER A 80 15.05 -5.63 2.00
N ILE A 81 14.77 -4.34 1.80
CA ILE A 81 14.74 -3.36 2.88
C ILE A 81 13.31 -2.97 3.22
N PHE A 82 13.06 -2.81 4.51
CA PHE A 82 11.81 -2.25 5.02
C PHE A 82 12.06 -0.82 5.43
N VAL A 83 11.18 0.09 5.02
CA VAL A 83 11.31 1.52 5.29
C VAL A 83 10.11 1.99 6.10
N CYS A 84 10.32 2.90 7.05
CA CYS A 84 9.23 3.55 7.75
C CYS A 84 8.53 4.56 6.83
N GLU A 85 7.24 4.41 6.58
CA GLU A 85 6.48 5.37 5.74
C GLU A 85 6.36 6.78 6.35
N ARG A 86 6.70 6.96 7.64
CA ARG A 86 6.61 8.27 8.30
C ARG A 86 7.89 9.08 8.25
N CYS A 87 9.04 8.43 8.42
CA CYS A 87 10.35 9.10 8.51
C CYS A 87 11.39 8.54 7.55
N GLU A 88 10.98 7.61 6.68
CA GLU A 88 11.77 7.06 5.57
C GLU A 88 13.05 6.32 5.99
N SER A 89 13.28 6.15 7.29
CA SER A 89 14.40 5.38 7.83
C SER A 89 14.26 3.90 7.54
N ILE A 90 15.36 3.24 7.21
CA ILE A 90 15.42 1.77 7.06
C ILE A 90 15.22 1.11 8.43
N LEU A 91 14.27 0.18 8.49
CA LEU A 91 13.89 -0.57 9.68
C LEU A 91 14.72 -1.85 9.78
N GLN A 92 15.50 -1.93 10.86
CA GLN A 92 16.30 -3.09 11.25
C GLN A 92 15.71 -3.72 12.51
N PRO A 93 15.14 -4.94 12.40
CA PRO A 93 14.60 -5.66 13.56
C PRO A 93 15.64 -5.81 14.66
N GLY A 94 15.27 -5.45 15.89
CA GLY A 94 16.13 -5.53 17.07
C GLY A 94 17.09 -4.35 17.27
N ASN A 95 17.18 -3.42 16.30
CA ASN A 95 17.94 -2.18 16.44
C ASN A 95 16.98 -0.99 16.64
N ASN A 96 16.31 -0.57 15.57
CA ASN A 96 15.41 0.59 15.58
C ASN A 96 13.92 0.21 15.40
N CYS A 97 13.62 -1.08 15.17
CA CYS A 97 12.24 -1.56 15.04
C CYS A 97 12.01 -2.88 15.81
N SER A 98 10.78 -3.06 16.30
CA SER A 98 10.33 -4.29 16.95
C SER A 98 9.31 -5.00 16.06
N VAL A 99 9.56 -6.27 15.74
CA VAL A 99 8.63 -7.10 14.95
C VAL A 99 7.83 -8.00 15.89
N ARG A 100 6.50 -7.97 15.78
CA ARG A 100 5.59 -8.80 16.57
C ARG A 100 4.59 -9.49 15.64
N ILE A 101 4.38 -10.78 15.85
CA ILE A 101 3.38 -11.55 15.13
C ILE A 101 2.17 -11.72 16.05
N GLU A 102 1.08 -11.04 15.71
CA GLU A 102 -0.17 -11.12 16.48
C GLU A 102 -1.22 -11.92 15.73
N LYS A 103 -1.91 -12.81 16.46
CA LYS A 103 -3.03 -13.56 15.91
C LYS A 103 -4.26 -12.65 15.83
N ASN A 104 -4.77 -12.41 14.62
CA ASN A 104 -5.99 -11.66 14.45
C ASN A 104 -7.22 -12.45 14.95
N ASN A 105 -7.54 -12.27 16.23
CA ASN A 105 -8.65 -12.97 16.89
C ASN A 105 -10.03 -12.37 16.55
N LYS A 106 -10.12 -11.31 15.72
CA LYS A 106 -11.39 -10.65 15.36
C LYS A 106 -12.37 -11.62 14.67
N LEU A 107 -11.88 -12.64 13.97
CA LEU A 107 -12.72 -13.67 13.34
C LEU A 107 -13.21 -14.74 14.34
N LYS A 108 -12.46 -15.04 15.40
CA LYS A 108 -12.80 -16.10 16.37
C LYS A 108 -13.76 -15.64 17.48
N GLY A 109 -13.88 -14.34 17.73
CA GLY A 109 -14.82 -13.78 18.71
C GLY A 109 -16.29 -13.83 18.27
N ARG A 110 -16.55 -13.82 16.95
CA ARG A 110 -17.93 -13.81 16.42
C ARG A 110 -18.61 -15.17 16.49
N HIS A 111 -17.85 -16.27 16.38
CA HIS A 111 -18.39 -17.64 16.40
C HIS A 111 -18.67 -18.19 17.81
N ARG A 112 -18.09 -17.62 18.87
CA ARG A 112 -18.20 -18.19 20.23
C ARG A 112 -19.50 -17.82 20.95
N ARG A 113 -20.38 -17.01 20.34
CA ARG A 113 -21.65 -16.56 20.94
C ARG A 113 -22.88 -17.40 20.60
N LYS A 114 -22.72 -18.61 20.04
CA LYS A 114 -23.82 -19.55 19.90
C LYS A 114 -23.50 -20.89 20.57
N ARG A 115 -23.25 -20.86 21.88
CA ARG A 115 -23.58 -22.03 22.71
C ARG A 115 -25.08 -21.97 22.95
N SER A 116 -25.84 -22.69 22.13
CA SER A 116 -27.20 -23.09 22.51
C SER A 116 -27.10 -23.74 23.89
N LYS A 117 -27.86 -23.21 24.85
CA LYS A 117 -28.01 -23.83 26.17
C LYS A 117 -28.52 -25.25 25.92
N ALA A 118 -27.70 -26.25 26.24
CA ALA A 118 -28.20 -27.61 26.37
C ALA A 118 -29.25 -27.58 27.50
N THR A 119 -30.51 -27.80 27.15
CA THR A 119 -31.56 -28.09 28.13
C THR A 119 -31.22 -29.40 28.80
N VAL A 120 -30.60 -29.33 29.99
CA VAL A 120 -30.56 -30.46 30.91
C VAL A 120 -31.95 -30.53 31.53
N GLN A 121 -32.78 -31.46 31.07
CA GLN A 121 -33.94 -31.92 31.83
C GLN A 121 -33.48 -33.14 32.62
N ASN A 122 -33.17 -32.94 33.89
CA ASN A 122 -33.18 -34.02 34.87
C ASN A 122 -34.63 -34.19 35.31
N ASN A 123 -35.25 -35.34 35.03
CA ASN A 123 -36.43 -35.80 35.77
C ASN A 123 -36.10 -37.15 36.41
N ILE A 124 -36.04 -37.13 37.74
CA ILE A 124 -36.10 -38.30 38.63
C ILE A 124 -37.56 -38.38 39.12
N VAL A 125 -38.14 -39.57 39.00
CA VAL A 125 -39.18 -40.29 39.77
C VAL A 125 -39.98 -41.16 38.80
#